data_AF-A0A813KDF2-F1
#
_entry.id   AF-A0A813KDF2-F1
#
_cell.length_a   1.000
_cell.length_b   1.000
_cell.length_c   1.000
_cell.angle_alpha   90.00
_cell.angle_beta   90.00
_cell.angle_gamma   90.00
#
_symmetry.space_group_name_H-M   'P 1'
#
loop_
_entity.id
_entity.type
_entity.pdbx_description
1 polymer ?
#
loop_
_entity_poly.entity_id
_entity_poly.type
_entity_poly.pdbx_seq_one_letter_code
_entity_poly.pdbx_strand_id
1 'polypeptide(L)'
;MVSAFGPRLLALGPRRVSSRQTNLRGIAADLRIAANRAVVPELAKSPGYCKLANSSRFARLFPSWREHAGVAMFAVGIVNSLFLVSGLAINWLSVLKRHELDCRAQRLHSELERTERQLAQVFGPLTAITHATQVGFKSFVAEHEECRHVLRTLRLQRLQGDQSLEKEAPWISNCKALEAHIALRPRSREGRRYRGLVLCTLQPLNRQAMDIALNHTHLIDGDFPECLYSLYAHVIEMDSLLERWRQRDFSALFARTPYPMEVNKWASNEFQRLRQKQTELILELEGRGSLDPTGGGLGLTSLLLKCF
;
A
#
# COMPACT_ATOMS: atom_id res chain seq x y z
N MET A 1 34.27 19.25 34.43
CA MET A 1 34.81 18.10 33.67
C MET A 1 33.76 17.67 32.66
N VAL A 2 34.00 18.03 31.41
CA VAL A 2 33.07 17.89 30.27
C VAL A 2 33.31 16.51 29.67
N SER A 3 32.41 15.56 29.91
CA SER A 3 32.42 14.26 29.23
C SER A 3 31.41 14.29 28.10
N ALA A 4 31.94 14.51 26.89
CA ALA A 4 31.25 14.36 25.64
C ALA A 4 30.96 12.86 25.39
N PHE A 5 29.71 12.45 25.60
CA PHE A 5 29.17 11.19 25.11
C PHE A 5 28.03 11.50 24.14
N GLY A 6 28.42 11.78 22.89
CA GLY A 6 27.47 11.75 21.77
C GLY A 6 27.37 10.31 21.25
N PRO A 7 26.17 9.72 21.14
CA PRO A 7 26.04 8.46 20.44
C PRO A 7 26.29 8.71 18.95
N ARG A 8 27.31 8.02 18.41
CA ARG A 8 27.50 7.83 16.96
C ARG A 8 26.25 7.16 16.39
N LEU A 9 25.31 7.98 15.93
CA LEU A 9 24.32 7.57 14.95
C LEU A 9 25.09 7.18 13.69
N LEU A 10 25.19 5.87 13.44
CA LEU A 10 25.53 5.33 12.14
C LEU A 10 24.45 5.80 11.18
N ALA A 11 24.73 6.91 10.49
CA ALA A 11 24.00 7.35 9.33
C ALA A 11 24.16 6.26 8.26
N LEU A 12 23.21 5.33 8.22
CA LEU A 12 22.94 4.55 7.02
C LEU A 12 22.49 5.56 5.97
N GLY A 13 23.47 6.03 5.20
CA GLY A 13 23.24 6.95 4.09
C GLY A 13 22.19 6.38 3.15
N PRO A 14 21.40 7.25 2.49
CA PRO A 14 20.44 6.79 1.51
C PRO A 14 21.18 5.95 0.48
N ARG A 15 20.78 4.68 0.35
CA ARG A 15 21.15 3.86 -0.80
C ARG A 15 20.72 4.67 -2.02
N ARG A 16 21.70 5.29 -2.69
CA ARG A 16 21.55 5.81 -4.05
C ARG A 16 21.12 4.62 -4.89
N VAL A 17 19.82 4.50 -5.10
CA VAL A 17 19.28 3.73 -6.20
C VAL A 17 19.81 4.44 -7.43
N SER A 18 20.86 3.84 -8.00
CA SER A 18 21.43 4.22 -9.28
C SER A 18 20.28 4.26 -10.28
N SER A 19 19.84 5.47 -10.61
CA SER A 19 18.96 5.77 -11.74
C SER A 19 19.74 5.45 -13.02
N ARG A 20 19.84 4.16 -13.33
CA ARG A 20 20.24 3.66 -14.66
C ARG A 20 19.01 3.77 -15.56
N GLN A 21 18.59 5.01 -15.77
CA GLN A 21 17.56 5.40 -16.72
C GLN A 21 18.26 6.10 -17.88
N THR A 22 19.21 5.40 -18.50
CA THR A 22 19.84 5.82 -19.74
C THR A 22 19.40 4.87 -20.84
N ASN A 23 18.72 5.43 -21.83
CA ASN A 23 18.65 4.95 -23.21
C ASN A 23 17.84 3.67 -23.51
N LEU A 24 16.53 3.74 -23.30
CA LEU A 24 15.57 2.93 -24.10
C LEU A 24 14.56 3.78 -24.90
N ARG A 25 14.84 5.08 -25.08
CA ARG A 25 14.14 5.93 -26.08
C ARG A 25 14.86 6.04 -27.42
N GLY A 26 16.02 5.40 -27.60
CA GLY A 26 16.81 5.45 -28.84
C GLY A 26 16.55 4.34 -29.86
N ILE A 27 15.90 3.22 -29.49
CA ILE A 27 15.83 2.04 -30.39
C ILE A 27 14.52 2.00 -31.21
N ALA A 28 13.50 2.78 -30.84
CA ALA A 28 12.24 2.85 -31.60
C ALA A 28 12.26 3.87 -32.75
N ALA A 29 13.27 4.74 -32.84
CA ALA A 29 13.42 5.71 -33.93
C ALA A 29 14.24 5.17 -35.12
N ASP A 30 15.14 4.21 -34.90
CA ASP A 30 16.03 3.70 -35.96
C ASP A 30 15.43 2.57 -36.82
N LEU A 31 14.36 1.90 -36.38
CA LEU A 31 13.71 0.84 -37.18
C LEU A 31 12.63 1.36 -38.16
N ARG A 32 12.34 2.67 -38.16
CA ARG A 32 11.42 3.28 -39.14
C ARG A 32 12.13 3.93 -40.34
N ILE A 33 13.46 4.04 -40.32
CA ILE A 33 14.23 4.62 -41.43
C ILE A 33 14.81 3.54 -42.38
N ALA A 34 14.86 2.27 -41.96
CA ALA A 34 15.41 1.19 -42.78
C ALA A 34 14.41 0.50 -43.75
N ALA A 35 13.09 0.71 -43.61
CA ALA A 35 12.10 -0.07 -44.37
C ALA A 35 11.58 0.58 -45.67
N ASN A 36 11.99 1.81 -46.01
CA ASN A 36 11.46 2.55 -47.17
C ASN A 36 12.50 2.88 -48.25
N ARG A 37 13.67 2.21 -48.28
CA ARG A 37 14.75 2.52 -49.25
C ARG A 37 15.17 1.37 -50.16
N ALA A 38 14.27 0.43 -50.44
CA ALA A 38 14.47 -0.59 -51.47
C ALA A 38 13.32 -0.56 -52.50
N VAL A 39 13.17 0.59 -53.15
CA VAL A 39 12.49 0.70 -54.44
C VAL A 39 13.55 1.01 -55.49
N VAL A 40 13.87 -0.02 -56.28
CA VAL A 40 14.04 -0.04 -57.74
C VAL A 40 14.87 1.09 -58.36
N PRO A 41 15.99 0.74 -59.00
CA PRO A 41 15.96 0.49 -60.44
C PRO A 41 16.51 -0.92 -60.70
N GLU A 42 15.97 -1.72 -61.59
CA GLU A 42 16.42 -1.74 -62.98
C GLU A 42 15.77 -2.97 -63.63
N LEU A 43 14.70 -2.77 -64.39
CA LEU A 43 14.15 -3.79 -65.29
C LEU A 43 13.55 -3.08 -66.50
N ALA A 44 14.43 -2.35 -67.18
CA ALA A 44 14.21 -1.97 -68.55
C ALA A 44 14.63 -3.14 -69.46
N LYS A 45 13.77 -3.44 -70.42
CA LYS A 45 14.00 -4.22 -71.66
C LYS A 45 13.88 -5.75 -71.56
N SER A 46 12.63 -6.23 -71.64
CA SER A 46 12.33 -7.46 -72.37
C SER A 46 11.30 -7.17 -73.47
N PRO A 47 11.71 -7.10 -74.76
CA PRO A 47 10.80 -6.97 -75.88
C PRO A 47 10.32 -8.36 -76.29
N GLY A 48 9.17 -8.79 -75.79
CA GLY A 48 8.69 -10.13 -76.13
C GLY A 48 7.42 -10.58 -75.41
N TYR A 49 6.35 -9.79 -75.39
CA TYR A 49 5.02 -10.33 -75.15
C TYR A 49 4.08 -9.91 -76.27
N CYS A 50 4.19 -10.68 -77.36
CA CYS A 50 3.24 -10.69 -78.47
C CYS A 50 1.88 -11.21 -78.01
N LYS A 51 0.83 -10.49 -78.42
CA LYS A 51 -0.46 -11.02 -78.88
C LYS A 51 -1.08 -12.15 -78.02
N LEU A 52 -1.83 -11.74 -77.00
CA LEU A 52 -3.05 -12.45 -76.60
C LEU A 52 -4.28 -11.57 -76.89
N ALA A 53 -4.37 -11.12 -78.14
CA ALA A 53 -5.60 -10.58 -78.71
C ALA A 53 -6.49 -11.75 -79.17
N ASN A 54 -7.08 -12.49 -78.22
CA ASN A 54 -8.10 -13.50 -78.55
C ASN A 54 -9.12 -13.76 -77.43
N SER A 55 -9.57 -12.72 -76.73
CA SER A 55 -10.67 -12.83 -75.75
C SER A 55 -12.08 -12.89 -76.39
N SER A 56 -12.19 -12.80 -77.71
CA SER A 56 -13.47 -12.75 -78.45
C SER A 56 -14.27 -14.07 -78.50
N ARG A 57 -13.71 -15.19 -78.01
CA ARG A 57 -14.45 -16.46 -77.87
C ARG A 57 -15.28 -16.52 -76.59
N PHE A 58 -14.80 -15.95 -75.48
CA PHE A 58 -15.55 -15.93 -74.22
C PHE A 58 -16.82 -15.05 -74.32
N ALA A 59 -16.75 -13.96 -75.08
CA ALA A 59 -17.87 -13.06 -75.31
C ALA A 59 -19.00 -13.65 -76.17
N ARG A 60 -18.77 -14.78 -76.86
CA ARG A 60 -19.79 -15.44 -77.70
C ARG A 60 -20.51 -16.59 -77.00
N LEU A 61 -19.96 -17.15 -75.91
CA LEU A 61 -20.59 -18.28 -75.23
C LEU A 61 -21.74 -17.90 -74.30
N PHE A 62 -21.87 -16.62 -73.91
CA PHE A 62 -22.90 -16.19 -72.95
C PHE A 62 -23.51 -14.83 -73.33
N PRO A 63 -24.48 -14.79 -74.26
CA PRO A 63 -25.12 -13.55 -74.71
C PRO A 63 -25.88 -12.80 -73.58
N SER A 64 -26.40 -13.53 -72.58
CA SER A 64 -27.12 -12.96 -71.43
C SER A 64 -26.23 -12.19 -70.45
N TRP A 65 -24.91 -12.34 -70.54
CA TRP A 65 -23.98 -11.61 -69.67
C TRP A 65 -24.01 -10.10 -69.91
N ARG A 66 -24.35 -9.63 -71.11
CA ARG A 66 -24.36 -8.19 -71.39
C ARG A 66 -25.48 -7.43 -70.64
N GLU A 67 -26.55 -8.13 -70.28
CA GLU A 67 -27.68 -7.55 -69.53
C GLU A 67 -27.57 -7.80 -68.01
N HIS A 68 -26.88 -8.86 -67.56
CA HIS A 68 -26.76 -9.21 -66.14
C HIS A 68 -25.38 -8.96 -65.50
N ALA A 69 -24.31 -8.78 -66.27
CA ALA A 69 -22.95 -8.63 -65.72
C ALA A 69 -22.77 -7.35 -64.90
N GLY A 70 -23.45 -6.26 -65.27
CA GLY A 70 -23.45 -5.03 -64.48
C GLY A 70 -23.98 -5.29 -63.07
N VAL A 71 -25.13 -5.96 -62.96
CA VAL A 71 -25.77 -6.29 -61.69
C VAL A 71 -24.88 -7.20 -60.82
N ALA A 72 -24.25 -8.22 -61.42
CA ALA A 72 -23.34 -9.11 -60.70
C ALA A 72 -22.11 -8.39 -60.15
N MET A 73 -21.49 -7.49 -60.94
CA MET A 73 -20.33 -6.73 -60.50
C MET A 73 -20.67 -5.75 -59.36
N PHE A 74 -21.83 -5.09 -59.42
CA PHE A 74 -22.30 -4.25 -58.32
C PHE A 74 -22.55 -5.07 -57.05
N ALA A 75 -23.19 -6.24 -57.17
CA ALA A 75 -23.44 -7.11 -56.02
C ALA A 75 -22.13 -7.55 -55.34
N VAL A 76 -21.13 -7.98 -56.11
CA VAL A 76 -19.81 -8.34 -55.57
C VAL A 76 -19.12 -7.15 -54.91
N GLY A 77 -19.20 -5.96 -55.51
CA GLY A 77 -18.64 -4.74 -54.94
C GLY A 77 -19.26 -4.36 -53.60
N ILE A 78 -20.59 -4.48 -53.48
CA ILE A 78 -21.33 -4.23 -52.23
C ILE A 78 -20.91 -5.25 -51.16
N VAL A 79 -20.87 -6.53 -51.51
CA VAL A 79 -20.47 -7.60 -50.58
C VAL A 79 -19.05 -7.39 -50.05
N ASN A 80 -18.08 -7.07 -50.91
CA ASN A 80 -16.71 -6.77 -50.48
C ASN A 80 -16.63 -5.52 -49.59
N SER A 81 -17.37 -4.47 -49.91
CA SER A 81 -17.42 -3.25 -49.10
C SER A 81 -17.98 -3.53 -47.70
N LEU A 82 -19.02 -4.36 -47.61
CA LEU A 82 -19.59 -4.81 -46.34
C LEU A 82 -18.59 -5.60 -45.50
N PHE A 83 -17.79 -6.47 -46.12
CA PHE A 83 -16.73 -7.20 -45.41
C PHE A 83 -15.63 -6.29 -44.87
N LEU A 84 -15.23 -5.25 -45.61
CA LEU A 84 -14.23 -4.29 -45.13
C LEU A 84 -14.75 -3.47 -43.95
N VAL A 85 -15.99 -2.99 -44.04
CA VAL A 85 -16.62 -2.21 -42.96
C VAL A 85 -16.82 -3.07 -41.72
N SER A 86 -17.27 -4.32 -41.87
CA SER A 86 -17.46 -5.22 -40.73
C SER A 86 -16.13 -5.59 -40.06
N GLY A 87 -15.08 -5.85 -40.83
CA GLY A 87 -13.73 -6.10 -40.30
C GLY A 87 -13.19 -4.91 -39.51
N LEU A 88 -13.36 -3.69 -40.01
CA LEU A 88 -12.97 -2.47 -39.30
C LEU A 88 -13.79 -2.27 -38.02
N ALA A 89 -15.10 -2.52 -38.06
CA ALA A 89 -15.97 -2.43 -36.89
C ALA A 89 -15.58 -3.43 -35.80
N ILE A 90 -15.30 -4.69 -36.17
CA ILE A 90 -14.83 -5.73 -35.24
C ILE A 90 -13.49 -5.32 -34.61
N ASN A 91 -12.54 -4.84 -35.41
CA ASN A 91 -11.25 -4.38 -34.90
C ASN A 91 -11.40 -3.19 -33.94
N TRP A 92 -12.24 -2.20 -34.30
CA TRP A 92 -12.50 -1.05 -33.44
C TRP A 92 -13.17 -1.45 -32.11
N LEU A 93 -14.17 -2.34 -32.15
CA LEU A 93 -14.80 -2.89 -30.95
C LEU A 93 -13.81 -3.67 -30.08
N SER A 94 -12.89 -4.42 -30.68
CA SER A 94 -11.82 -5.14 -29.97
C SER A 94 -10.88 -4.16 -29.25
N VAL A 95 -10.45 -3.09 -29.92
CA VAL A 95 -9.62 -2.04 -29.32
C VAL A 95 -10.36 -1.33 -28.19
N LEU A 96 -11.64 -0.99 -28.38
CA LEU A 96 -12.46 -0.33 -27.35
C LEU A 96 -12.58 -1.22 -26.10
N LYS A 97 -12.87 -2.51 -26.29
CA LYS A 97 -12.98 -3.48 -25.19
C LYS A 97 -11.65 -3.67 -24.45
N ARG A 98 -10.54 -3.72 -25.19
CA ARG A 98 -9.21 -3.79 -24.59
C ARG A 98 -8.89 -2.54 -23.77
N HIS A 99 -9.21 -1.36 -24.28
CA HIS A 99 -9.01 -0.11 -23.57
C HIS A 99 -9.83 -0.04 -22.26
N GLU A 100 -11.09 -0.49 -22.29
CA GLU A 100 -11.93 -0.58 -21.09
C GLU A 100 -11.32 -1.52 -20.04
N LEU A 101 -10.81 -2.67 -20.46
CA LEU A 101 -10.14 -3.64 -19.58
C LEU A 101 -8.84 -3.10 -19.00
N ASP A 102 -8.03 -2.42 -19.81
CA ASP A 102 -6.76 -1.80 -19.40
C ASP A 102 -7.00 -0.69 -18.37
N CYS A 103 -7.98 0.19 -18.60
CA CYS A 103 -8.36 1.25 -17.66
C CYS A 103 -8.82 0.69 -16.32
N ARG A 104 -9.62 -0.39 -16.32
CA ARG A 104 -10.04 -1.04 -15.07
C ARG A 104 -8.88 -1.73 -14.35
N ALA A 105 -7.98 -2.39 -15.08
CA ALA A 105 -6.79 -3.00 -14.49
C ALA A 105 -5.87 -1.94 -13.86
N GLN A 106 -5.64 -0.82 -14.54
CA GLN A 106 -4.86 0.30 -14.00
C GLN A 106 -5.47 0.87 -12.72
N ARG A 107 -6.81 1.01 -12.67
CA ARG A 107 -7.50 1.44 -11.47
C ARG A 107 -7.26 0.47 -10.30
N LEU A 108 -7.45 -0.82 -10.51
CA LEU A 108 -7.21 -1.84 -9.48
C LEU A 108 -5.77 -1.82 -8.97
N HIS A 109 -4.79 -1.71 -9.89
CA HIS A 109 -3.39 -1.56 -9.50
C HIS A 109 -3.13 -0.31 -8.67
N SER A 110 -3.72 0.84 -9.03
CA SER A 110 -3.56 2.08 -8.26
C SER A 110 -4.18 1.99 -6.86
N GLU A 111 -5.31 1.30 -6.73
CA GLU A 111 -5.97 1.06 -5.44
C GLU A 111 -5.17 0.08 -4.58
N LEU A 112 -4.58 -0.95 -5.19
CA LEU A 112 -3.68 -1.90 -4.52
C LEU A 112 -2.42 -1.19 -4.01
N GLU A 113 -1.75 -0.41 -4.85
CA GLU A 113 -0.56 0.33 -4.48
C GLU A 113 -0.82 1.34 -3.34
N ARG A 114 -1.99 2.01 -3.37
CA ARG A 114 -2.40 2.89 -2.26
C ARG A 114 -2.58 2.08 -0.97
N THR A 115 -3.30 0.96 -1.04
CA THR A 115 -3.56 0.08 0.12
C THR A 115 -2.25 -0.45 0.72
N GLU A 116 -1.29 -0.83 -0.12
CA GLU A 116 0.04 -1.25 0.31
C GLU A 116 0.81 -0.14 1.01
N ARG A 117 0.77 1.10 0.48
CA ARG A 117 1.39 2.25 1.16
C ARG A 117 0.75 2.53 2.51
N GLN A 118 -0.58 2.45 2.63
CA GLN A 118 -1.27 2.62 3.92
C GLN A 118 -0.81 1.58 4.95
N LEU A 119 -0.75 0.30 4.55
CA LEU A 119 -0.29 -0.79 5.40
C LEU A 119 1.19 -0.63 5.79
N ALA A 120 2.06 -0.33 4.84
CA ALA A 120 3.50 -0.29 5.05
C ALA A 120 3.97 0.95 5.83
N GLN A 121 3.39 2.12 5.54
CA GLN A 121 3.87 3.40 6.07
C GLN A 121 3.13 3.84 7.33
N VAL A 122 1.85 3.47 7.49
CA VAL A 122 1.00 3.95 8.58
C VAL A 122 0.63 2.82 9.52
N PHE A 123 -0.24 1.91 9.08
CA PHE A 123 -0.95 1.02 9.99
C PHE A 123 -0.06 -0.11 10.52
N GLY A 124 0.90 -0.61 9.74
CA GLY A 124 1.87 -1.60 10.19
C GLY A 124 2.77 -1.05 11.30
N PRO A 125 3.55 0.02 11.05
CA PRO A 125 4.39 0.65 12.06
C PRO A 125 3.61 1.13 13.29
N LEU A 126 2.45 1.78 13.08
CA LEU A 126 1.65 2.30 14.17
C LEU A 126 1.14 1.19 15.09
N THR A 127 0.58 0.10 14.51
CA THR A 127 0.12 -1.06 15.29
C THR A 127 1.27 -1.71 16.07
N ALA A 128 2.44 -1.88 15.44
CA ALA A 128 3.60 -2.46 16.09
C ALA A 128 4.06 -1.62 17.30
N ILE A 129 4.13 -0.29 17.15
CA ILE A 129 4.56 0.63 18.19
C ILE A 129 3.54 0.71 19.34
N THR A 130 2.25 0.83 19.03
CA THR A 130 1.19 0.92 20.05
C THR A 130 1.09 -0.38 20.84
N HIS A 131 1.23 -1.52 20.18
CA HIS A 131 1.29 -2.82 20.82
C HIS A 131 2.54 -2.98 21.69
N ALA A 132 3.73 -2.61 21.20
CA ALA A 132 4.98 -2.67 21.95
C ALA A 132 4.93 -1.79 23.21
N THR A 133 4.37 -0.58 23.11
CA THR A 133 4.17 0.33 24.23
C THR A 133 3.26 -0.29 25.29
N GLN A 134 2.14 -0.87 24.87
CA GLN A 134 1.21 -1.56 25.77
C GLN A 134 1.86 -2.76 26.46
N VAL A 135 2.54 -3.63 25.72
CA VAL A 135 3.19 -4.84 26.26
C VAL A 135 4.34 -4.47 27.18
N GLY A 136 5.17 -3.49 26.80
CA GLY A 136 6.28 -3.01 27.63
C GLY A 136 5.80 -2.45 28.97
N PHE A 137 4.73 -1.65 28.97
CA PHE A 137 4.16 -1.15 30.21
C PHE A 137 3.50 -2.25 31.05
N LYS A 138 2.76 -3.18 30.42
CA LYS A 138 2.18 -4.34 31.13
C LYS A 138 3.25 -5.20 31.78
N SER A 139 4.36 -5.47 31.08
CA SER A 139 5.49 -6.22 31.62
C SER A 139 6.12 -5.52 32.81
N PHE A 140 6.29 -4.19 32.74
CA PHE A 140 6.75 -3.39 33.87
C PHE A 140 5.80 -3.49 35.07
N VAL A 141 4.48 -3.41 34.84
CA VAL A 141 3.50 -3.54 35.93
C VAL A 141 3.56 -4.93 36.56
N ALA A 142 3.67 -5.99 35.76
CA ALA A 142 3.77 -7.37 36.24
C ALA A 142 5.04 -7.62 37.08
N GLU A 143 6.20 -7.13 36.64
CA GLU A 143 7.46 -7.21 37.42
C GLU A 143 7.32 -6.56 38.80
N HIS A 144 6.54 -5.49 38.90
CA HIS A 144 6.31 -4.75 40.14
C HIS A 144 5.01 -5.17 40.86
N GLU A 145 4.30 -6.18 40.36
CA GLU A 145 3.17 -6.79 41.07
C GLU A 145 3.64 -7.75 42.16
N GLU A 146 4.74 -8.47 41.93
CA GLU A 146 5.29 -9.44 42.89
C GLU A 146 5.85 -8.77 44.16
N CYS A 147 6.30 -7.52 44.08
CA CYS A 147 6.67 -6.71 45.25
C CYS A 147 5.47 -6.32 46.13
N ARG A 148 4.23 -6.66 45.74
CA ARG A 148 3.00 -6.24 46.42
C ARG A 148 2.36 -7.30 47.31
N HIS A 149 3.14 -7.97 48.14
CA HIS A 149 2.57 -8.54 49.37
C HIS A 149 1.75 -7.49 50.17
N VAL A 150 2.04 -6.20 49.98
CA VAL A 150 1.32 -5.03 50.54
C VAL A 150 0.00 -4.68 49.82
N LEU A 151 -0.26 -5.09 48.56
CA LEU A 151 -1.56 -4.84 47.92
C LEU A 151 -2.56 -5.99 48.12
N ARG A 152 -2.12 -7.16 48.61
CA ARG A 152 -3.03 -8.19 49.11
C ARG A 152 -3.92 -7.68 50.24
N THR A 153 -3.41 -6.83 51.12
CA THR A 153 -4.21 -6.25 52.22
C THR A 153 -5.24 -5.23 51.72
N LEU A 154 -4.91 -4.40 50.72
CA LEU A 154 -5.88 -3.48 50.10
C LEU A 154 -6.95 -4.20 49.27
N ARG A 155 -6.62 -5.37 48.69
CA ARG A 155 -7.58 -6.23 47.99
C ARG A 155 -8.61 -6.84 48.94
N LEU A 156 -8.20 -7.16 50.18
CA LEU A 156 -9.12 -7.63 51.23
C LEU A 156 -10.06 -6.52 51.72
N GLN A 157 -9.61 -5.27 51.77
CA GLN A 157 -10.48 -4.13 52.10
C GLN A 157 -11.50 -3.80 50.99
N ARG A 158 -11.17 -4.05 49.72
CA ARG A 158 -12.04 -3.73 48.58
C ARG A 158 -13.13 -4.77 48.31
N LEU A 159 -12.98 -6.00 48.82
CA LEU A 159 -14.00 -7.06 48.76
C LEU A 159 -15.25 -6.77 49.62
N GLN A 160 -15.29 -5.66 50.37
CA GLN A 160 -16.38 -5.33 51.28
C GLN A 160 -17.48 -4.40 50.76
N GLY A 161 -17.50 -3.93 49.49
CA GLY A 161 -18.60 -3.00 49.16
C GLY A 161 -18.92 -2.55 47.74
N ASP A 162 -18.30 -3.02 46.65
CA ASP A 162 -18.66 -2.46 45.34
C ASP A 162 -18.59 -3.47 44.18
N GLN A 163 -19.76 -4.01 43.80
CA GLN A 163 -19.92 -4.94 42.67
C GLN A 163 -19.92 -4.24 41.30
N SER A 164 -19.97 -2.90 41.25
CA SER A 164 -20.06 -2.16 39.97
C SER A 164 -18.72 -2.04 39.22
N LEU A 165 -17.62 -2.52 39.82
CA LEU A 165 -16.25 -2.47 39.29
C LEU A 165 -15.81 -3.72 38.50
N GLU A 166 -16.64 -4.75 38.36
CA GLU A 166 -16.25 -6.04 37.77
C GLU A 166 -15.97 -6.02 36.24
N LYS A 167 -16.26 -4.92 35.54
CA LYS A 167 -15.98 -4.81 34.09
C LYS A 167 -14.61 -4.23 33.75
N GLU A 168 -13.87 -3.65 34.70
CA GLU A 168 -12.50 -3.19 34.42
C GLU A 168 -11.54 -4.40 34.39
N ALA A 169 -10.75 -4.50 33.32
CA ALA A 169 -9.75 -5.57 33.21
C ALA A 169 -8.78 -5.52 34.41
N PRO A 170 -8.49 -6.65 35.08
CA PRO A 170 -7.73 -6.67 36.35
C PRO A 170 -6.40 -5.91 36.35
N TRP A 171 -5.73 -5.85 35.19
CA TRP A 171 -4.46 -5.13 35.03
C TRP A 171 -4.61 -3.60 35.20
N ILE A 172 -5.75 -2.99 34.87
CA ILE A 172 -5.98 -1.54 34.99
C ILE A 172 -5.95 -1.12 36.46
N SER A 173 -6.59 -1.89 37.34
CA SER A 173 -6.54 -1.66 38.79
C SER A 173 -5.11 -1.77 39.32
N ASN A 174 -4.34 -2.75 38.80
CA ASN A 174 -2.95 -2.91 39.20
C ASN A 174 -2.07 -1.75 38.72
N CYS A 175 -2.31 -1.21 37.53
CA CYS A 175 -1.66 0.00 37.04
C CYS A 175 -1.93 1.18 37.98
N LYS A 176 -3.21 1.52 38.24
CA LYS A 176 -3.61 2.64 39.12
C LYS A 176 -2.94 2.55 40.51
N ALA A 177 -2.88 1.34 41.09
CA ALA A 177 -2.26 1.13 42.40
C ALA A 177 -0.72 1.27 42.37
N LEU A 178 -0.05 0.84 41.30
CA LEU A 178 1.39 1.05 41.12
C LEU A 178 1.71 2.53 40.92
N GLU A 179 0.90 3.22 40.12
CA GLU A 179 1.04 4.64 39.84
C GLU A 179 0.91 5.46 41.14
N ALA A 180 -0.11 5.17 41.96
CA ALA A 180 -0.26 5.79 43.27
C ALA A 180 0.94 5.52 44.19
N HIS A 181 1.47 4.30 44.19
CA HIS A 181 2.65 3.96 44.99
C HIS A 181 3.89 4.74 44.54
N ILE A 182 4.13 4.82 43.22
CA ILE A 182 5.26 5.54 42.63
C ILE A 182 5.11 7.06 42.87
N ALA A 183 3.90 7.60 42.75
CA ALA A 183 3.58 9.01 43.02
C ALA A 183 3.92 9.43 44.46
N LEU A 184 3.64 8.56 45.44
CA LEU A 184 3.96 8.82 46.85
C LEU A 184 5.46 8.78 47.13
N ARG A 185 6.24 8.03 46.33
CA ARG A 185 7.67 7.82 46.55
C ARG A 185 8.45 7.95 45.24
N PRO A 186 8.53 9.15 44.63
CA PRO A 186 9.18 9.34 43.33
C PRO A 186 10.64 8.90 43.31
N ARG A 187 11.33 8.98 44.45
CA ARG A 187 12.75 8.62 44.56
C ARG A 187 13.00 7.13 44.85
N SER A 188 11.95 6.31 44.98
CA SER A 188 12.07 4.88 45.21
C SER A 188 12.74 4.14 44.05
N ARG A 189 13.03 2.85 44.23
CA ARG A 189 13.59 2.00 43.17
C ARG A 189 12.62 1.91 41.99
N GLU A 190 11.34 1.77 42.28
CA GLU A 190 10.23 1.68 41.34
C GLU A 190 10.07 2.99 40.57
N GLY A 191 10.10 4.13 41.25
CA GLY A 191 10.05 5.44 40.61
C GLY A 191 11.23 5.70 39.68
N ARG A 192 12.45 5.27 40.06
CA ARG A 192 13.62 5.34 39.17
C ARG A 192 13.48 4.43 37.95
N ARG A 193 13.00 3.19 38.14
CA ARG A 193 12.76 2.23 37.05
C ARG A 193 11.70 2.73 36.08
N TYR A 194 10.58 3.25 36.60
CA TYR A 194 9.52 3.85 35.79
C TYR A 194 10.04 5.01 34.94
N ARG A 195 10.78 5.96 35.53
CA ARG A 195 11.38 7.06 34.75
C ARG A 195 12.34 6.55 33.68
N GLY A 196 13.15 5.53 33.99
CA GLY A 196 14.02 4.89 33.01
C GLY A 196 13.24 4.27 31.84
N LEU A 197 12.15 3.54 32.14
CA LEU A 197 11.26 2.97 31.12
C LEU A 197 10.63 4.05 30.23
N VAL A 198 10.15 5.14 30.84
CA VAL A 198 9.55 6.26 30.08
C VAL A 198 10.59 6.94 29.19
N LEU A 199 11.74 7.31 29.74
CA LEU A 199 12.80 8.03 29.03
C LEU A 199 13.41 7.22 27.89
N CYS A 200 13.66 5.92 28.13
CA CYS A 200 14.42 5.09 27.20
C CYS A 200 13.53 4.31 26.22
N THR A 201 12.24 4.12 26.52
CA THR A 201 11.39 3.21 25.76
C THR A 201 10.05 3.84 25.40
N LEU A 202 9.22 4.19 26.38
CA LEU A 202 7.83 4.58 26.10
C LEU A 202 7.75 5.90 25.35
N GLN A 203 8.42 6.96 25.81
CA GLN A 203 8.31 8.26 25.14
C GLN A 203 8.92 8.28 23.74
N PRO A 204 10.09 7.66 23.46
CA PRO A 204 10.58 7.51 22.09
C PRO A 204 9.57 6.83 21.16
N LEU A 205 8.94 5.74 21.62
CA LEU A 205 7.90 5.04 20.87
C LEU A 205 6.66 5.92 20.65
N ASN A 206 6.21 6.63 21.67
CA ASN A 206 5.06 7.52 21.58
C ASN A 206 5.29 8.67 20.59
N ARG A 207 6.49 9.29 20.60
CA ARG A 207 6.87 10.31 19.61
C ARG A 207 6.88 9.73 18.21
N GLN A 208 7.44 8.53 18.02
CA GLN A 208 7.45 7.88 16.72
C GLN A 208 6.02 7.58 16.22
N ALA A 209 5.11 7.13 17.09
CA ALA A 209 3.70 6.95 16.75
C ALA A 209 3.04 8.27 16.32
N MET A 210 3.29 9.36 17.06
CA MET A 210 2.82 10.69 16.70
C MET A 210 3.36 11.14 15.34
N ASP A 211 4.67 10.98 15.10
CA ASP A 211 5.33 11.35 13.84
C ASP A 211 4.77 10.57 12.65
N ILE A 212 4.52 9.27 12.80
CA ILE A 212 3.90 8.44 11.75
C ILE A 212 2.51 8.99 11.41
N ALA A 213 1.69 9.26 12.43
CA ALA A 213 0.34 9.76 12.25
C ALA A 213 0.32 11.14 11.57
N LEU A 214 1.22 12.06 11.96
CA LEU A 214 1.31 13.41 11.39
C LEU A 214 1.84 13.41 9.95
N ASN A 215 2.92 12.67 9.68
CA ASN A 215 3.59 12.69 8.37
C ASN A 215 2.79 11.94 7.29
N HIS A 216 1.89 11.04 7.68
CA HIS A 216 1.12 10.22 6.75
C HIS A 216 -0.40 10.42 6.89
N THR A 217 -0.84 11.59 7.34
CA THR A 217 -2.26 11.98 7.42
C THR A 217 -3.01 11.77 6.10
N HIS A 218 -2.38 12.07 4.97
CA HIS A 218 -2.94 11.89 3.62
C HIS A 218 -3.23 10.42 3.21
N LEU A 219 -2.66 9.46 3.95
CA LEU A 219 -2.90 8.03 3.76
C LEU A 219 -4.03 7.52 4.67
N ILE A 220 -4.54 8.30 5.61
CA ILE A 220 -5.68 7.92 6.44
C ILE A 220 -6.95 8.23 5.65
N ASP A 221 -7.82 7.22 5.49
CA ASP A 221 -9.11 7.41 4.81
C ASP A 221 -10.16 7.88 5.82
N GLY A 222 -10.99 8.86 5.42
CA GLY A 222 -12.08 9.40 6.25
C GLY A 222 -11.67 10.55 7.17
N ASP A 223 -12.46 10.77 8.21
CA ASP A 223 -12.21 11.81 9.21
C ASP A 223 -11.02 11.45 10.11
N PHE A 224 -10.30 12.47 10.58
CA PHE A 224 -9.16 12.26 11.47
C PHE A 224 -9.64 11.76 12.86
N PRO A 225 -9.22 10.57 13.30
CA PRO A 225 -9.81 9.91 14.47
C PRO A 225 -9.44 10.60 15.79
N GLU A 226 -10.41 10.72 16.68
CA GLU A 226 -10.26 11.45 17.95
C GLU A 226 -9.14 10.90 18.85
N CYS A 227 -8.93 9.57 18.82
CA CYS A 227 -7.88 8.93 19.61
C CYS A 227 -6.46 9.41 19.26
N LEU A 228 -6.24 9.91 18.04
CA LEU A 228 -4.95 10.49 17.66
C LEU A 228 -4.75 11.89 18.26
N TYR A 229 -5.80 12.69 18.45
CA TYR A 229 -5.68 13.95 19.20
C TYR A 229 -5.30 13.69 20.66
N SER A 230 -5.91 12.68 21.29
CA SER A 230 -5.54 12.24 22.63
C SER A 230 -4.08 11.76 22.71
N LEU A 231 -3.58 11.10 21.64
CA LEU A 231 -2.18 10.68 21.55
C LEU A 231 -1.26 11.90 21.52
N TYR A 232 -1.60 12.92 20.73
CA TYR A 232 -0.81 14.14 20.63
C TYR A 232 -0.77 14.90 21.95
N ALA A 233 -1.93 15.07 22.60
CA ALA A 233 -2.02 15.68 23.92
C ALA A 233 -1.14 14.92 24.94
N HIS A 234 -1.22 13.59 24.95
CA HIS A 234 -0.38 12.76 25.82
C HIS A 234 1.11 12.96 25.54
N VAL A 235 1.55 12.93 24.27
CA VAL A 235 2.97 13.09 23.91
C VAL A 235 3.51 14.46 24.34
N ILE A 236 2.76 15.54 24.11
CA ILE A 236 3.14 16.91 24.49
C ILE A 236 3.24 17.07 26.00
N GLU A 237 2.27 16.52 26.75
CA GLU A 237 2.31 16.52 28.21
C GLU A 237 3.50 15.73 28.75
N MET A 238 3.78 14.56 28.17
CA MET A 238 4.94 13.75 28.54
C MET A 238 6.24 14.48 28.25
N ASP A 239 6.37 15.18 27.14
CA ASP A 239 7.56 15.99 26.83
C ASP A 239 7.78 17.10 27.86
N SER A 240 6.70 17.77 28.25
CA SER A 240 6.72 18.79 29.32
C SER A 240 7.12 18.19 30.67
N LEU A 241 6.62 16.99 30.98
CA LEU A 241 6.95 16.24 32.19
C LEU A 241 8.44 15.83 32.23
N LEU A 242 8.98 15.36 31.10
CA LEU A 242 10.39 14.99 30.99
C LEU A 242 11.33 16.17 31.22
N GLU A 243 10.95 17.38 30.79
CA GLU A 243 11.75 18.57 31.05
C GLU A 243 11.82 18.91 32.55
N ARG A 244 10.73 18.72 33.28
CA ARG A 244 10.72 18.87 34.75
C ARG A 244 11.62 17.84 35.42
N TRP A 245 11.56 16.58 34.96
CA TRP A 245 12.43 15.52 35.47
C TRP A 245 13.91 15.80 35.21
N ARG A 246 14.24 16.45 34.09
CA ARG A 246 15.61 16.90 33.78
C ARG A 246 16.12 17.89 34.84
N GLN A 247 15.23 18.70 35.40
CA GLN A 247 15.50 19.63 36.50
C GLN A 247 15.44 18.96 37.89
N ARG A 248 15.31 17.63 37.95
CA ARG A 248 15.12 16.82 39.17
C ARG A 248 13.85 17.17 39.96
N ASP A 249 12.88 17.82 39.32
CA ASP A 249 11.53 17.98 39.86
C ASP A 249 10.70 16.74 39.55
N PHE A 250 10.40 15.96 40.58
CA PHE A 250 9.58 14.74 40.50
C PHE A 250 8.23 14.90 41.21
N SER A 251 7.75 16.13 41.38
CA SER A 251 6.43 16.39 41.98
C SER A 251 5.26 15.91 41.12
N ALA A 252 5.48 15.77 39.80
CA ALA A 252 4.60 15.05 38.90
C ALA A 252 5.36 13.88 38.27
N LEU A 253 4.74 12.70 38.24
CA LEU A 253 5.30 11.50 37.62
C LEU A 253 4.46 10.96 36.45
N PHE A 254 3.22 11.42 36.29
CA PHE A 254 2.31 10.93 35.27
C PHE A 254 1.77 12.13 34.48
N ALA A 255 1.59 11.94 33.17
CA ALA A 255 0.79 12.87 32.39
C ALA A 255 -0.65 12.89 32.91
N ARG A 256 -1.31 14.04 32.79
CA ARG A 256 -2.73 14.18 33.15
C ARG A 256 -3.59 13.48 32.11
N THR A 257 -3.23 13.62 30.84
CA THR A 257 -3.84 12.88 29.75
C THR A 257 -3.24 11.47 29.70
N PRO A 258 -4.04 10.41 29.93
CA PRO A 258 -3.55 9.03 29.86
C PRO A 258 -3.20 8.66 28.41
N TYR A 259 -2.37 7.63 28.24
CA TYR A 259 -2.11 7.09 26.91
C TYR A 259 -3.41 6.49 26.32
N PRO A 260 -3.81 6.89 25.11
CA PRO A 260 -5.07 6.43 24.51
C PRO A 260 -4.97 4.98 24.02
N MET A 261 -5.54 4.05 24.78
CA MET A 261 -5.57 2.63 24.45
C MET A 261 -6.36 2.35 23.16
N GLU A 262 -7.25 3.27 22.80
CA GLU A 262 -8.09 3.26 21.61
C GLU A 262 -7.26 3.29 20.32
N VAL A 263 -6.07 3.92 20.33
CA VAL A 263 -5.19 3.99 19.15
C VAL A 263 -4.78 2.59 18.70
N ASN A 264 -4.44 1.70 19.64
CA ASN A 264 -4.05 0.34 19.29
C ASN A 264 -5.22 -0.44 18.66
N LYS A 265 -6.41 -0.30 19.24
CA LYS A 265 -7.63 -0.95 18.74
C LYS A 265 -7.98 -0.43 17.34
N TRP A 266 -7.95 0.89 17.16
CA TRP A 266 -8.23 1.52 15.87
C TRP A 266 -7.21 1.11 14.81
N ALA A 267 -5.91 1.24 15.08
CA ALA A 267 -4.86 0.87 14.13
C ALA A 267 -4.92 -0.61 13.73
N SER A 268 -5.20 -1.49 14.70
CA SER A 268 -5.36 -2.93 14.44
C SER A 268 -6.58 -3.21 13.55
N ASN A 269 -7.72 -2.57 13.81
CA ASN A 269 -8.92 -2.74 13.00
C ASN A 269 -8.71 -2.26 11.56
N GLU A 270 -8.10 -1.08 11.38
CA GLU A 270 -7.79 -0.54 10.05
C GLU A 270 -6.76 -1.41 9.31
N PHE A 271 -5.76 -1.93 10.01
CA PHE A 271 -4.81 -2.89 9.43
C PHE A 271 -5.53 -4.13 8.89
N GLN A 272 -6.44 -4.74 9.66
CA GLN A 272 -7.19 -5.91 9.22
C GLN A 272 -8.11 -5.58 8.04
N ARG A 273 -8.83 -4.45 8.09
CA ARG A 273 -9.69 -3.97 6.99
C ARG A 273 -8.90 -3.81 5.69
N LEU A 274 -7.72 -3.19 5.75
CA LEU A 274 -6.88 -2.98 4.57
C LEU A 274 -6.25 -4.28 4.05
N ARG A 275 -5.93 -5.25 4.91
CA ARG A 275 -5.45 -6.58 4.47
C ARG A 275 -6.53 -7.39 3.76
N GLN A 276 -7.78 -7.30 4.24
CA GLN A 276 -8.93 -7.89 3.54
C GLN A 276 -9.10 -7.26 2.16
N LYS A 277 -9.12 -5.92 2.09
CA LYS A 277 -9.18 -5.18 0.82
C LYS A 277 -8.03 -5.53 -0.13
N GLN A 278 -6.81 -5.66 0.38
CA GLN A 278 -5.66 -6.08 -0.43
C GLN A 278 -5.89 -7.47 -1.06
N THR A 279 -6.43 -8.41 -0.27
CA THR A 279 -6.72 -9.77 -0.74
C THR A 279 -7.80 -9.77 -1.82
N GLU A 280 -8.87 -8.99 -1.62
CA GLU A 280 -9.95 -8.82 -2.60
C GLU A 280 -9.43 -8.26 -3.93
N LEU A 281 -8.60 -7.21 -3.89
CA LEU A 281 -8.01 -6.60 -5.09
C LEU A 281 -7.08 -7.56 -5.83
N ILE A 282 -6.29 -8.37 -5.11
CA ILE A 282 -5.43 -9.39 -5.71
C ILE A 282 -6.28 -10.46 -6.40
N LEU A 283 -7.33 -10.96 -5.74
CA LEU A 283 -8.23 -11.96 -6.34
C LEU A 283 -8.95 -11.42 -7.58
N GLU A 284 -9.37 -10.16 -7.59
CA GLU A 284 -9.98 -9.52 -8.77
C GLU A 284 -8.98 -9.39 -9.93
N LEU A 285 -7.70 -9.12 -9.63
CA LEU A 285 -6.63 -9.06 -10.64
C LEU A 285 -6.28 -10.46 -11.18
N GLU A 286 -6.18 -11.48 -10.32
CA GLU A 286 -5.85 -12.86 -10.71
C GLU A 286 -6.99 -13.52 -11.50
N GLY A 287 -8.24 -13.31 -11.08
CA GLY A 287 -9.43 -13.84 -11.78
C GLY A 287 -9.53 -13.37 -13.23
N ARG A 288 -8.89 -12.25 -13.59
CA ARG A 288 -8.79 -11.76 -14.97
C ARG A 288 -7.70 -12.45 -15.78
N GLY A 289 -6.61 -12.86 -15.14
CA GLY A 289 -5.51 -13.57 -15.81
C GLY A 289 -5.90 -14.97 -16.27
N SER A 290 -6.91 -15.59 -15.63
CA SER A 290 -7.34 -16.95 -15.95
C SER A 290 -8.26 -17.07 -17.19
N LEU A 291 -8.79 -15.96 -17.73
CA LEU A 291 -9.76 -15.99 -18.84
C LEU A 291 -9.13 -15.90 -20.24
N ASP A 292 -7.80 -15.88 -20.34
CA ASP A 292 -7.12 -15.92 -21.65
C ASP A 292 -6.42 -17.28 -21.85
N PRO A 293 -7.15 -18.33 -22.29
CA PRO A 293 -6.58 -19.66 -22.55
C PRO A 293 -5.64 -19.69 -23.77
N THR A 294 -5.47 -18.57 -24.49
CA THR A 294 -4.78 -18.53 -25.78
C THR A 294 -3.51 -17.66 -25.81
N GLY A 295 -3.23 -16.88 -24.76
CA GLY A 295 -2.04 -16.02 -24.72
C GLY A 295 -0.83 -16.71 -24.10
N GLY A 296 0.12 -17.18 -24.93
CA GLY A 296 1.36 -17.85 -24.54
C GLY A 296 2.09 -17.18 -23.36
N GLY A 297 1.95 -17.81 -22.18
CA GLY A 297 2.52 -17.35 -20.93
C GLY A 297 4.04 -17.47 -20.89
N LEU A 298 4.71 -16.32 -20.86
CA LEU A 298 6.07 -16.20 -20.35
C LEU A 298 6.08 -15.19 -19.20
N GLY A 299 6.05 -15.71 -17.97
CA GLY A 299 7.01 -15.27 -16.96
C GLY A 299 6.63 -14.23 -15.90
N LEU A 300 5.37 -14.03 -15.52
CA LEU A 300 5.03 -13.09 -14.42
C LEU A 300 4.82 -13.72 -13.03
N THR A 301 4.59 -15.04 -12.94
CA THR A 301 4.42 -15.72 -11.64
C THR A 301 5.72 -15.90 -10.85
N SER A 302 6.89 -15.62 -11.43
CA SER A 302 8.19 -15.80 -10.76
C SER A 302 8.64 -14.64 -9.86
N LEU A 303 8.04 -13.44 -9.98
CA LEU A 303 8.53 -12.26 -9.26
C LEU A 303 7.78 -11.92 -7.97
N LEU A 304 6.53 -12.35 -7.80
CA LEU A 304 5.77 -12.01 -6.59
C LEU A 304 6.08 -12.89 -5.38
N LEU A 305 6.74 -14.04 -5.55
CA LEU A 305 7.10 -14.94 -4.45
C LEU A 305 8.48 -14.69 -3.81
N LYS A 306 9.22 -13.64 -4.24
CA LYS A 306 10.57 -13.34 -3.73
C LYS A 306 10.64 -12.24 -2.65
N CYS A 307 9.51 -11.67 -2.22
CA CYS A 307 9.49 -10.54 -1.26
C CYS A 307 8.81 -10.83 0.08
N PHE A 308 8.50 -12.09 0.39
CA PHE A 308 8.17 -12.56 1.74
C PHE A 308 9.22 -13.58 2.18
#